data_AF-B9FLZ0-F1
#
_entry.id   AF-B9FLZ0-F1
#
_cell.length_a   1.000
_cell.length_b   1.000
_cell.length_c   1.000
_cell.angle_alpha   90.00
_cell.angle_beta   90.00
_cell.angle_gamma   90.00
#
_symmetry.space_group_name_H-M   'P 1'
#
loop_
_entity.id
_entity.type
_entity.pdbx_description
1 polymer ?
#
loop_
_entity_poly.entity_id
_entity_poly.type
_entity_poly.pdbx_seq_one_letter_code
_entity_poly.pdbx_strand_id
1 'polypeptide(L)'
;MKYLVMVGVAAVIWALWRTRNRACFEHVLPYDPIETVFLACNWTENWVVLQKLEANRRRLVLGARLIKQVASEVFSSRHSWRPGARRLKM
;
A
#
# COMPACT_ATOMS: atom_id res chain seq x y z
N MET A 1 -19.42 -5.46 6.62
CA MET A 1 -18.43 -4.37 6.45
C MET A 1 -17.28 -4.46 7.44
N LYS A 2 -17.48 -4.79 8.72
CA LYS A 2 -16.39 -4.90 9.73
C LYS A 2 -15.18 -5.74 9.27
N TYR A 3 -15.40 -6.95 8.75
CA TYR A 3 -14.31 -7.82 8.26
C TYR A 3 -13.56 -7.28 7.05
N LEU A 4 -14.22 -6.50 6.19
CA LEU A 4 -13.59 -5.87 5.03
C LEU A 4 -12.57 -4.82 5.48
N VAL A 5 -12.99 -3.98 6.43
CA VAL A 5 -12.16 -2.91 7.00
C VAL A 5 -10.99 -3.52 7.79
N MET A 6 -11.24 -4.57 8.58
CA MET A 6 -10.16 -5.26 9.32
C MET A 6 -9.08 -5.81 8.39
N VAL A 7 -9.45 -6.43 7.26
CA VAL A 7 -8.47 -6.95 6.30
C VAL A 7 -7.68 -5.82 5.63
N GLY A 8 -8.34 -4.71 5.26
CA GLY A 8 -7.64 -3.54 4.73
C GLY A 8 -6.65 -2.93 5.72
N VAL A 9 -7.08 -2.70 6.97
CA VAL A 9 -6.20 -2.17 8.03
C VAL A 9 -5.04 -3.12 8.33
N ALA A 10 -5.31 -4.42 8.42
CA ALA A 10 -4.27 -5.42 8.61
C ALA A 10 -3.25 -5.40 7.47
N ALA A 11 -3.68 -5.22 6.22
CA ALA A 11 -2.78 -5.17 5.06
C ALA A 11 -1.84 -3.95 5.11
N VAL A 12 -2.35 -2.81 5.57
CA VAL A 12 -1.55 -1.59 5.79
C VAL A 12 -0.53 -1.80 6.91
N ILE A 13 -0.97 -2.32 8.07
CA ILE A 13 -0.06 -2.62 9.19
C ILE A 13 1.02 -3.62 8.76
N TRP A 14 0.65 -4.64 8.00
CA TRP A 14 1.57 -5.64 7.48
C TRP A 14 2.60 -5.05 6.52
N ALA A 15 2.17 -4.16 5.61
CA ALA A 15 3.09 -3.45 4.72
C ALA A 15 4.08 -2.58 5.50
N LEU A 16 3.61 -1.82 6.49
CA LEU A 16 4.48 -1.00 7.35
C LEU A 16 5.49 -1.85 8.12
N TRP A 17 5.03 -2.95 8.70
CA TRP A 17 5.89 -3.90 9.41
C TRP A 17 6.98 -4.47 8.50
N ARG A 18 6.61 -4.89 7.28
CA ARG A 18 7.54 -5.40 6.26
C ARG A 18 8.55 -4.36 5.84
N THR A 19 8.11 -3.13 5.57
CA THR A 19 9.01 -2.01 5.22
C THR A 19 10.01 -1.73 6.35
N ARG A 20 9.53 -1.71 7.61
CA ARG A 20 10.39 -1.50 8.78
C ARG A 20 11.41 -2.62 8.94
N ASN A 21 10.99 -3.88 8.80
CA ASN A 21 11.90 -5.01 8.92
C ASN A 21 12.96 -5.02 7.81
N ARG A 22 12.60 -4.69 6.57
CA ARG A 22 13.60 -4.53 5.49
C ARG A 22 14.62 -3.44 5.82
N ALA A 23 14.16 -2.30 6.34
CA ALA A 23 15.07 -1.24 6.75
C ALA A 23 16.00 -1.64 7.90
N CYS A 24 15.50 -2.39 8.89
CA CYS A 24 16.28 -2.79 10.06
C CYS A 24 17.22 -3.99 9.79
N PHE A 25 16.77 -5.00 9.05
CA PHE A 25 17.50 -6.26 8.87
C PHE A 25 18.25 -6.35 7.54
N GLU A 26 17.67 -5.82 6.45
CA GLU A 26 18.29 -5.85 5.12
C GLU A 26 19.03 -4.54 4.80
N HIS A 27 18.93 -3.52 5.68
CA HIS A 27 19.38 -2.15 5.43
C HIS A 27 18.82 -1.54 4.14
N VAL A 28 17.70 -2.08 3.65
CA VAL A 28 17.00 -1.59 2.45
C VAL A 28 15.87 -0.66 2.91
N LEU A 29 16.13 0.64 2.81
CA LEU A 29 15.10 1.65 2.99
C LEU A 29 14.23 1.74 1.73
N PRO A 30 12.91 1.98 1.88
CA PRO A 30 12.07 2.29 0.74
C PRO A 30 12.64 3.55 0.06
N TYR A 31 12.72 3.50 -1.27
CA TYR A 31 13.24 4.63 -2.03
C TYR A 31 12.34 5.85 -1.90
N ASP A 32 11.04 5.56 -1.83
CA ASP A 32 9.99 6.55 -1.75
C ASP A 32 8.82 6.02 -0.89
N PRO A 33 8.19 6.87 -0.05
CA PRO A 33 7.06 6.44 0.80
C PRO A 33 5.87 5.85 0.01
N ILE A 34 5.73 6.17 -1.28
CA ILE A 34 4.70 5.60 -2.15
C ILE A 34 4.83 4.08 -2.29
N GLU A 35 6.06 3.55 -2.25
CA GLU A 35 6.30 2.12 -2.39
C GLU A 35 5.59 1.34 -1.28
N THR A 36 5.53 1.91 -0.08
CA THR A 36 4.82 1.30 1.06
C THR A 36 3.31 1.31 0.84
N VAL A 37 2.77 2.35 0.21
CA VAL A 37 1.34 2.45 -0.14
C VAL A 37 0.99 1.40 -1.21
N PHE A 38 1.78 1.30 -2.28
CA PHE A 38 1.58 0.26 -3.30
C PHE A 38 1.72 -1.14 -2.73
N LEU A 39 2.68 -1.36 -1.82
CA LEU A 39 2.84 -2.62 -1.10
C LEU A 39 1.60 -2.96 -0.29
N ALA A 40 1.02 -2.00 0.44
CA ALA A 40 -0.23 -2.20 1.19
C ALA A 40 -1.39 -2.56 0.27
N CYS A 41 -1.54 -1.88 -0.87
CA CYS A 41 -2.57 -2.21 -1.86
C CYS A 41 -2.36 -3.60 -2.48
N ASN A 42 -1.10 -3.99 -2.74
CA ASN A 42 -0.78 -5.32 -3.25
C ASN A 42 -1.13 -6.43 -2.24
N TRP A 43 -0.85 -6.22 -0.95
CA TRP A 43 -1.28 -7.13 0.11
C TRP A 43 -2.79 -7.19 0.25
N THR A 44 -3.47 -6.05 0.11
CA THR A 44 -4.92 -5.96 0.13
C THR A 44 -5.53 -6.79 -1.01
N GLU A 45 -4.99 -6.70 -2.22
CA GLU A 45 -5.39 -7.51 -3.38
C GLU A 45 -5.11 -9.00 -3.17
N ASN A 46 -3.95 -9.37 -2.60
CA ASN A 46 -3.63 -10.75 -2.28
C ASN A 46 -4.57 -11.34 -1.21
N TRP A 47 -4.96 -10.54 -0.23
CA TRP A 47 -5.84 -10.95 0.88
C TRP A 47 -7.32 -10.89 0.56
N VAL A 48 -7.70 -10.57 -0.68
CA VAL A 48 -9.07 -10.68 -1.19
C VAL A 48 -9.61 -12.10 -0.97
N VAL A 49 -8.77 -13.13 -1.12
CA VAL A 49 -9.17 -14.53 -0.94
C VAL A 49 -9.74 -14.84 0.45
N LEU A 50 -9.35 -14.06 1.48
CA LEU A 50 -9.83 -14.19 2.86
C LEU A 50 -11.30 -13.79 3.02
N GLN A 51 -11.87 -13.06 2.06
CA GLN A 51 -13.29 -12.70 2.09
C GLN A 51 -14.14 -13.86 1.56
N LYS A 52 -15.15 -14.26 2.33
CA LYS A 52 -16.11 -15.32 1.95
C LYS A 52 -17.07 -14.89 0.84
N LEU A 53 -17.46 -13.61 0.83
CA LEU A 53 -18.45 -13.08 -0.11
C LEU A 53 -17.78 -12.40 -1.30
N GLU A 54 -18.17 -12.80 -2.52
CA GLU A 54 -17.66 -12.24 -3.77
C GLU A 54 -17.86 -10.71 -3.87
N ALA A 55 -18.99 -10.19 -3.37
CA ALA A 55 -19.21 -8.75 -3.32
C ALA A 55 -18.18 -8.02 -2.44
N ASN A 56 -17.73 -8.63 -1.33
CA ASN A 56 -16.69 -8.07 -0.48
C ASN A 56 -15.32 -8.14 -1.15
N ARG A 57 -15.04 -9.22 -1.89
CA ARG A 57 -13.81 -9.36 -2.68
C ARG A 57 -13.67 -8.22 -3.69
N ARG A 58 -14.73 -8.01 -4.49
CA ARG A 58 -14.78 -6.93 -5.48
C ARG A 58 -14.62 -5.54 -4.83
N ARG A 59 -15.30 -5.30 -3.70
CA ARG A 59 -15.14 -4.04 -2.94
C ARG A 59 -13.71 -3.83 -2.46
N LEU A 60 -13.04 -4.87 -1.98
CA LEU A 60 -11.65 -4.78 -1.52
C LEU A 60 -10.69 -4.44 -2.66
N VAL A 61 -10.84 -5.12 -3.81
CA VAL A 61 -10.06 -4.84 -5.03
C VAL A 61 -10.30 -3.42 -5.53
N LEU A 62 -11.57 -2.99 -5.60
CA LEU A 62 -11.92 -1.63 -6.02
C LEU A 62 -11.30 -0.59 -5.09
N GLY A 63 -11.37 -0.80 -3.77
CA GLY A 63 -10.72 0.07 -2.79
C GLY A 63 -9.22 0.16 -3.00
N ALA A 64 -8.53 -0.97 -3.18
CA ALA A 64 -7.09 -0.99 -3.43
C ALA A 64 -6.72 -0.25 -4.73
N ARG A 65 -7.49 -0.42 -5.81
CA ARG A 65 -7.30 0.27 -7.08
C ARG A 65 -7.50 1.78 -6.95
N LEU A 66 -8.54 2.21 -6.25
CA LEU A 66 -8.80 3.64 -6.00
C LEU A 66 -7.65 4.27 -5.21
N ILE A 67 -7.15 3.60 -4.17
CA ILE A 67 -6.00 4.09 -3.40
C ILE A 67 -4.76 4.18 -4.30
N LYS A 68 -4.49 3.17 -5.14
CA LYS A 68 -3.37 3.21 -6.11
C LYS A 68 -3.52 4.39 -7.09
N GLN A 69 -4.72 4.63 -7.60
CA GLN A 69 -4.98 5.73 -8.53
C GLN A 69 -4.74 7.09 -7.84
N VAL A 70 -5.34 7.31 -6.67
CA VAL A 70 -5.18 8.56 -5.92
C VAL A 70 -3.72 8.76 -5.53
N ALA A 71 -3.03 7.70 -5.08
CA ALA A 71 -1.61 7.75 -4.80
C ALA A 71 -0.82 8.19 -6.04
N SER A 72 -1.02 7.56 -7.20
CA SER A 72 -0.36 7.95 -8.46
C SER A 72 -0.64 9.41 -8.84
N GLU A 73 -1.85 9.92 -8.62
CA GLU A 73 -2.20 11.32 -8.92
C GLU A 73 -1.49 12.30 -7.96
N VAL A 74 -1.56 12.04 -6.66
CA VAL A 74 -0.89 12.83 -5.61
C VAL A 74 0.62 12.83 -5.82
N PHE A 75 1.17 11.70 -6.24
CA PHE A 75 2.59 11.47 -6.42
C PHE A 75 3.04 11.59 -7.88
N SER A 76 2.20 12.17 -8.74
CA SER A 76 2.59 12.49 -10.10
C SER A 76 3.58 13.65 -10.13
N SER A 77 4.44 13.69 -11.16
CA SER A 77 5.40 14.78 -11.40
C SER A 77 4.77 16.18 -11.44
N ARG A 78 3.45 16.24 -11.66
CA ARG A 78 2.64 17.46 -11.67
C ARG A 78 2.55 18.13 -10.30
N HIS A 79 2.70 17.38 -9.20
CA HIS A 79 2.65 17.87 -7.83
C HIS A 79 4.04 17.94 -7.16
N SER A 80 5.10 18.24 -7.93
CA SER A 80 6.50 18.30 -7.45
C SER A 80 7.09 16.95 -6.98
N TRP A 81 6.41 15.84 -7.30
CA TRP A 81 6.89 14.49 -7.09
C TRP A 81 7.76 13.98 -8.24
N ARG A 82 9.03 14.40 -8.23
CA ARG A 82 10.01 13.98 -9.23
C ARG A 82 10.45 12.53 -9.00
N PRO A 83 10.36 11.63 -9.99
CA PRO A 83 11.08 10.36 -9.96
C PRO A 83 12.57 10.67 -9.78
N GLY A 84 13.23 10.12 -8.76
CA GLY A 84 14.61 10.50 -8.46
C GLY A 84 14.81 11.21 -7.11
N ALA A 85 13.76 11.85 -6.57
CA ALA A 85 13.87 12.65 -5.35
C ALA A 85 13.87 11.75 -4.12
N ARG A 86 15.02 11.54 -3.49
CA ARG A 86 15.13 10.81 -2.22
C ARG A 86 14.50 11.65 -1.10
N ARG A 87 13.27 11.34 -0.72
CA ARG A 87 12.46 12.08 0.28
C ARG A 87 12.72 11.66 1.71
N LEU A 88 13.20 10.44 1.90
CA LEU A 88 13.68 9.95 3.18
C LEU A 88 15.14 10.34 3.30
N LYS A 89 15.42 11.42 4.03
CA LYS A 89 16.78 11.80 4.43
C LYS A 89 17.16 11.01 5.68
N MET A 90 18.37 10.46 5.67
CA MET A 90 19.07 10.00 6.88
C MET A 90 19.30 11.18 7.82
#